data_AF-A0A432ID02-F1
#
_entry.id   AF-A0A432ID02-F1
#
_cell.length_a   1.000
_cell.length_b   1.000
_cell.length_c   1.000
_cell.angle_alpha   90.00
_cell.angle_beta   90.00
_cell.angle_gamma   90.00
#
_symmetry.space_group_name_H-M   'P 1'
#
loop_
_entity.id
_entity.type
_entity.pdbx_description
1 polymer ?
#
loop_
_entity_poly.entity_id
_entity_poly.type
_entity_poly.pdbx_seq_one_letter_code
_entity_poly.pdbx_strand_id
1 'polypeptide(L)' 'KAFIKQLKPHYQEVINLRYFHDLSYKEISDEINEPLNNVKVKLLRARKLLSEIISEQKFN' A
#
# COMPACT_ATOMS: atom_id res chain seq x y z
N LYS A 1 2.83 -4.81 -11.38
CA LYS A 1 1.59 -5.20 -10.65
C LYS A 1 1.65 -6.60 -10.00
N ALA A 2 2.49 -7.54 -10.45
CA ALA A 2 2.55 -8.91 -9.89
C ALA A 2 2.87 -8.96 -8.38
N PHE A 3 3.83 -8.17 -7.90
CA PHE A 3 4.22 -8.17 -6.48
C PHE A 3 3.16 -7.57 -5.55
N ILE A 4 2.40 -6.58 -6.03
CA ILE A 4 1.32 -5.95 -5.25
C ILE A 4 0.25 -6.99 -4.92
N LYS A 5 -0.08 -7.89 -5.87
CA LYS A 5 -1.09 -8.95 -5.67
C LYS A 5 -0.74 -9.93 -4.55
N GLN A 6 0.52 -9.97 -4.09
CA GLN A 6 0.97 -10.81 -2.98
C GLN A 6 0.71 -10.18 -1.60
N LEU A 7 0.41 -8.88 -1.54
CA LEU A 7 0.05 -8.20 -0.30
C LEU A 7 -1.39 -8.52 0.14
N LYS A 8 -1.72 -8.29 1.41
CA LYS A 8 -3.13 -8.37 1.86
C LYS A 8 -3.99 -7.29 1.17
N PRO A 9 -5.30 -7.51 0.96
CA PRO A 9 -6.16 -6.61 0.18
C PRO A 9 -6.09 -5.13 0.62
N HIS A 10 -6.15 -4.86 1.93
CA HIS A 10 -6.05 -3.50 2.46
C HIS A 10 -4.72 -2.80 2.19
N TYR A 11 -3.63 -3.54 2.01
CA TYR A 11 -2.34 -2.97 1.62
C TYR A 11 -2.26 -2.73 0.11
N GLN A 12 -2.86 -3.62 -0.69
CA GLN A 12 -2.98 -3.42 -2.14
C GLN A 12 -3.77 -2.14 -2.44
N GLU A 13 -4.90 -1.96 -1.76
CA GLU A 13 -5.79 -0.83 -1.91
C GLU A 13 -5.07 0.51 -1.66
N VAL A 14 -4.43 0.69 -0.51
CA VAL A 14 -3.72 1.96 -0.21
C VAL A 14 -2.53 2.21 -1.14
N ILE A 15 -1.84 1.17 -1.60
CA ILE A 15 -0.77 1.30 -2.62
C ILE A 15 -1.38 1.73 -3.96
N ASN A 16 -2.49 1.13 -4.37
CA ASN A 16 -3.17 1.45 -5.62
C ASN A 16 -3.65 2.91 -5.62
N LEU A 17 -4.38 3.30 -4.57
CA LEU A 17 -4.88 4.66 -4.43
C LEU A 17 -3.75 5.69 -4.42
N ARG A 18 -2.64 5.40 -3.70
CA ARG A 18 -1.51 6.34 -3.61
C ARG A 18 -0.70 6.47 -4.90
N TYR A 19 -0.39 5.37 -5.58
CA TYR A 19 0.60 5.37 -6.67
C TYR A 19 -0.01 5.25 -8.07
N PHE A 20 -1.26 4.81 -8.19
CA PHE A 20 -1.94 4.65 -9.47
C PHE A 20 -3.11 5.63 -9.66
N HIS A 21 -3.72 6.08 -8.56
CA HIS A 21 -4.75 7.12 -8.58
C HIS A 21 -4.24 8.49 -8.08
N ASP A 22 -2.96 8.56 -7.67
CA ASP A 22 -2.28 9.76 -7.17
C ASP A 22 -3.02 10.49 -6.03
N LEU A 23 -3.76 9.73 -5.21
CA LEU A 23 -4.51 10.30 -4.10
C LEU A 23 -3.57 10.70 -2.95
N SER A 24 -3.87 11.85 -2.35
CA SER A 24 -3.26 12.28 -1.09
C SER A 24 -3.68 11.36 0.06
N TYR A 25 -2.95 11.39 1.18
CA TYR A 25 -3.32 10.59 2.35
C TYR A 25 -4.70 10.96 2.91
N LYS A 26 -5.12 12.23 2.72
CA LYS A 26 -6.44 12.69 3.14
C LYS A 26 -7.53 12.11 2.24
N GLU A 27 -7.35 12.18 0.92
CA GLU A 27 -8.31 11.59 -0.03
C GLU A 27 -8.40 10.08 0.15
N ILE A 28 -7.30 9.39 0.43
CA ILE A 28 -7.32 7.95 0.75
C ILE A 28 -8.11 7.69 2.05
N SER A 29 -7.93 8.54 3.06
CA SER A 29 -8.65 8.47 4.35
C SER A 29 -10.15 8.58 4.15
N ASP A 30 -10.56 9.52 3.31
CA ASP A 30 -11.95 9.77 2.95
C ASP A 30 -12.52 8.62 2.09
N GLU A 31 -11.76 8.12 1.11
CA GLU A 31 -12.16 7.04 0.20
C GLU A 31 -12.41 5.71 0.94
N ILE A 32 -11.48 5.30 1.82
CA ILE A 32 -11.59 4.01 2.53
C ILE A 32 -12.29 4.14 3.89
N ASN A 33 -12.79 5.35 4.23
CA ASN A 33 -13.44 5.67 5.50
C ASN A 33 -12.62 5.26 6.74
N GLU A 34 -11.31 5.50 6.71
CA GLU A 34 -10.42 5.24 7.84
C GLU A 34 -9.72 6.51 8.31
N PRO A 35 -9.33 6.61 9.59
CA PRO A 35 -8.56 7.74 10.08
C PRO A 35 -7.23 7.91 9.33
N LEU A 36 -6.84 9.17 9.10
CA LEU A 36 -5.59 9.53 8.42
C LEU A 36 -4.35 8.84 9.02
N ASN A 37 -4.34 8.64 10.34
CA ASN A 37 -3.25 7.93 11.02
C ASN A 37 -3.17 6.45 10.62
N ASN A 38 -4.31 5.79 10.47
CA ASN A 38 -4.38 4.40 10.02
C ASN A 38 -3.89 4.28 8.58
N VAL A 39 -4.29 5.21 7.71
CA VAL A 39 -3.81 5.28 6.32
C VAL A 39 -2.28 5.39 6.27
N LYS A 40 -1.69 6.29 7.07
CA LYS A 40 -0.23 6.46 7.15
C LYS A 40 0.47 5.17 7.59
N VAL A 41 -0.02 4.53 8.67
CA VAL A 41 0.55 3.28 9.18
C VAL A 41 0.40 2.14 8.18
N LYS A 42 -0.77 2.03 7.53
CA LYS A 42 -1.01 1.03 6.47
C LYS A 42 -0.08 1.21 5.29
N LEU A 43 0.09 2.44 4.79
CA LEU A 43 1.02 2.74 3.70
C LEU A 43 2.46 2.43 4.07
N LEU A 44 2.89 2.77 5.28
CA LEU A 44 4.24 2.46 5.76
C LEU A 44 4.48 0.95 5.76
N ARG A 45 3.55 0.17 6.32
CA ARG A 45 3.63 -1.30 6.36
C ARG A 45 3.56 -1.92 4.97
N ALA A 46 2.65 -1.45 4.12
CA ALA A 46 2.51 -1.91 2.75
C ALA A 46 3.81 -1.72 1.95
N ARG A 47 4.47 -0.55 2.09
CA ARG A 47 5.77 -0.28 1.45
C ARG A 47 6.88 -1.20 1.95
N LYS A 48 6.93 -1.45 3.26
CA LYS A 48 7.93 -2.36 3.86
C LYS A 48 7.75 -3.79 3.32
N LEU A 49 6.53 -4.32 3.40
CA LEU A 49 6.21 -5.67 2.89
C LEU A 49 6.47 -5.79 1.39
N LEU A 50 6.10 -4.77 0.61
CA LEU A 50 6.36 -4.77 -0.83
C LEU A 50 7.86 -4.79 -1.12
N SER A 51 8.65 -4.05 -0.35
CA SER A 51 10.11 -4.05 -0.46
C SER A 51 10.71 -5.41 -0.10
N GLU A 52 10.19 -6.08 0.93
CA GLU A 52 10.62 -7.43 1.33
C GLU A 52 10.34 -8.44 0.22
N ILE A 53 9.12 -8.47 -0.32
CA ILE A 53 8.73 -9.33 -1.44
C ILE A 53 9.62 -9.10 -2.67
N ILE A 54 9.88 -7.84 -3.02
CA ILE A 54 10.73 -7.52 -4.18
C ILE A 54 12.18 -7.96 -3.91
N SER A 55 12.69 -7.77 -2.70
CA SER A 55 14.03 -8.21 -2.33
C SER A 55 14.15 -9.73 -2.39
N GLU A 56 13.24 -10.47 -1.76
CA GLU A 56 13.22 -11.94 -1.80
C GLU A 56 13.22 -12.49 -3.24
N GLN A 57 12.47 -11.85 -4.13
CA GLN A 57 12.40 -12.24 -5.55
C GLN A 57 13.66 -11.88 -6.35
N LYS A 58 14.50 -10.94 -5.88
CA LYS A 58 15.79 -10.63 -6.53
C LYS A 58 16.90 -11.60 -6.12
N PHE A 59 16.72 -12.33 -5.01
CA PHE A 59 17.71 -13.28 -4.48
C PHE A 59 17.38 -14.75 -4.79
N ASN A 60 16.25 -15.00 -5.48
CA ASN A 60 15.89 -16.29 -6.07
C ASN A 60 16.16 -16.28 -7.58
#